data_AF-A0A5C3KFH4-F1
#
_entry.id   AF-A0A5C3KFH4-F1
#
_cell.length_a   1.000
_cell.length_b   1.000
_cell.length_c   1.000
_cell.angle_alpha   90.00
_cell.angle_beta   90.00
_cell.angle_gamma   90.00
#
_symmetry.space_group_name_H-M   'P 1'
#
loop_
_entity.id
_entity.type
_entity.pdbx_description
1 polymer ?
#
loop_
_entity_poly.entity_id
_entity_poly.type
_entity_poly.pdbx_seq_one_letter_code
_entity_poly.pdbx_strand_id
1 'polypeptide(L)'
;NWLPWKRRMTAVLPELQLDEYITGLKKKRPVKATANMEAGIPAVTDSDIAAWEAGKSKARTCIELAIGDTEMFHIFGAETAGEIWDRLSCTGFQGI
;
A
#
# COMPACT_ATOMS: atom_id res chain seq x y z
N ASN A 1 19.89 3.85 -6.15
CA ASN A 1 19.11 4.45 -7.26
C ASN A 1 17.82 3.65 -7.42
N TRP A 2 16.68 4.24 -7.05
CA TRP A 2 15.39 3.55 -6.95
C TRP A 2 14.59 3.51 -8.25
N LEU A 3 15.05 4.20 -9.30
CA LEU A 3 14.33 4.30 -10.57
C LEU A 3 14.13 2.95 -11.28
N PRO A 4 15.12 2.05 -11.38
CA PRO A 4 14.93 0.74 -12.01
C PRO A 4 13.96 -0.15 -11.23
N TRP A 5 14.05 -0.14 -9.90
CA TRP A 5 13.13 -0.86 -9.01
C TRP A 5 11.70 -0.32 -9.16
N LYS A 6 11.53 1.00 -9.08
CA LYS A 6 10.23 1.66 -9.20
C LYS A 6 9.57 1.33 -10.53
N ARG A 7 10.33 1.36 -11.64
CA ARG A 7 9.82 0.99 -12.97
C ARG A 7 9.28 -0.45 -13.03
N ARG A 8 9.97 -1.40 -12.39
CA ARG A 8 9.50 -2.81 -12.31
C ARG A 8 8.24 -2.91 -11.46
N MET A 9 8.22 -2.28 -10.29
CA MET A 9 7.08 -2.35 -9.38
C MET A 9 5.85 -1.64 -9.92
N THR A 10 6.01 -0.56 -10.70
CA THR A 10 4.89 0.08 -11.43
C THR A 10 4.26 -0.82 -12.50
N ALA A 11 4.96 -1.86 -12.96
CA ALA A 11 4.36 -2.89 -13.83
C ALA A 11 3.76 -4.06 -13.03
N VAL A 12 4.47 -4.55 -12.00
CA VAL A 12 4.05 -5.70 -11.20
C VAL A 12 2.80 -5.42 -10.35
N LEU A 13 2.70 -4.23 -9.75
CA LEU A 13 1.60 -3.92 -8.83
C LEU A 13 0.23 -3.85 -9.53
N PRO A 14 0.09 -3.23 -10.72
CA PRO A 14 -1.14 -3.34 -11.51
C PRO A 14 -1.46 -4.77 -11.96
N GLU A 15 -0.47 -5.56 -12.37
CA GLU A 15 -0.71 -6.97 -12.74
C GLU A 15 -1.25 -7.80 -11.58
N LEU A 16 -0.83 -7.48 -10.35
CA LEU A 16 -1.31 -8.12 -9.12
C LEU A 16 -2.58 -7.48 -8.54
N GLN A 17 -3.13 -6.43 -9.16
CA GLN A 17 -4.25 -5.63 -8.65
C GLN A 17 -3.97 -5.01 -7.26
N LEU A 18 -2.73 -4.56 -7.04
CA LEU A 18 -2.25 -4.00 -5.78
C LEU A 18 -1.95 -2.49 -5.87
N ASP A 19 -2.09 -1.90 -7.05
CA ASP A 19 -1.83 -0.47 -7.32
C ASP A 19 -2.74 0.47 -6.51
N GLU A 20 -3.92 -0.01 -6.11
CA GLU A 20 -4.84 0.73 -5.25
C GLU A 20 -4.34 0.91 -3.81
N TYR A 21 -3.41 0.07 -3.35
CA TYR A 21 -2.86 0.09 -1.99
C TYR A 21 -1.61 0.98 -1.84
N ILE A 22 -0.92 1.28 -2.96
CA ILE A 22 0.26 2.14 -2.99
C ILE A 22 -0.06 3.59 -3.36
N THR A 23 -1.06 3.83 -4.19
CA THR A 23 -1.42 5.18 -4.65
C THR A 23 -2.21 5.96 -3.60
N GLY A 24 -2.73 5.30 -2.55
CA GLY A 24 -3.54 5.93 -1.49
C GLY A 24 -4.87 6.52 -1.96
N LEU A 25 -5.14 6.47 -3.28
CA LEU A 25 -6.20 7.22 -3.94
C LEU A 25 -7.56 6.50 -3.93
N LYS A 26 -7.64 5.20 -3.61
CA LYS A 26 -8.90 4.45 -3.80
C LYS A 26 -9.40 3.56 -2.66
N LYS A 27 -8.57 3.11 -1.72
CA LYS A 27 -9.03 2.19 -0.67
C LYS A 27 -8.82 2.76 0.74
N LYS A 28 -9.67 3.71 1.15
CA LYS A 28 -9.86 3.97 2.60
C LYS A 28 -10.30 2.65 3.24
N ARG A 29 -9.73 2.31 4.41
CA ARG A 29 -10.12 1.12 5.16
C ARG A 29 -11.65 1.09 5.28
N PRO A 30 -12.32 0.01 4.85
CA PRO A 30 -13.76 -0.06 4.96
C PRO A 30 -14.12 -0.08 6.46
N VAL A 31 -14.90 0.91 6.89
CA VAL A 31 -15.33 1.06 8.29
C VAL A 31 -16.69 0.40 8.41
N LYS A 32 -16.84 -0.49 9.38
CA LYS A 32 -18.14 -1.08 9.71
C LYS A 32 -19.08 0.07 10.08
N ALA A 33 -20.23 0.18 9.43
CA ALA A 33 -21.25 1.14 9.85
C ALA A 33 -21.65 0.81 11.28
N THR A 34 -21.21 1.61 12.26
CA THR A 34 -21.90 1.66 13.55
C THR A 34 -23.29 2.24 13.28
N ALA A 35 -24.29 1.86 14.08
CA ALA A 35 -25.72 2.06 13.85
C ALA A 35 -26.21 3.53 13.66
N ASN A 36 -25.30 4.48 13.44
CA ASN A 36 -25.52 5.92 13.51
C ASN A 36 -25.18 6.64 12.20
N MET A 37 -24.93 5.95 11.07
CA MET A 37 -24.70 6.62 9.78
C MET A 37 -25.72 6.20 8.73
N GLU A 38 -26.20 7.23 8.05
CA GLU A 38 -27.37 7.35 7.19
C GLU A 38 -27.51 6.26 6.11
N ALA A 39 -28.78 5.93 5.83
CA ALA A 39 -29.22 4.93 4.86
C ALA A 39 -28.68 5.25 3.45
N GLY A 40 -27.58 4.59 3.07
CA GLY A 40 -26.99 4.75 1.74
C GLY A 40 -25.62 4.09 1.55
N ILE A 41 -24.95 3.66 2.62
CA ILE A 41 -23.67 2.95 2.54
C ILE A 41 -23.95 1.44 2.59
N PRO A 42 -23.52 0.63 1.61
CA PRO A 42 -23.69 -0.82 1.69
C PRO A 42 -23.00 -1.33 2.95
N ALA A 43 -23.68 -2.19 3.71
CA ALA A 43 -23.13 -2.79 4.92
C ALA A 43 -21.86 -3.57 4.55
N VAL A 44 -20.70 -3.00 4.85
CA VAL A 44 -19.40 -3.68 4.74
C VAL A 44 -19.42 -4.87 5.68
N THR A 45 -19.22 -6.07 5.14
CA THR A 45 -19.12 -7.28 5.94
C THR A 45 -17.72 -7.44 6.53
N ASP A 46 -17.59 -8.22 7.60
CA ASP A 46 -16.27 -8.59 8.14
C ASP A 46 -15.37 -9.25 7.07
N SER A 47 -15.96 -9.93 6.09
CA SER A 47 -15.25 -10.53 4.95
C SER A 47 -14.64 -9.48 4.03
N ASP A 48 -15.31 -8.34 3.79
CA ASP A 48 -14.78 -7.25 2.97
C ASP A 48 -13.57 -6.57 3.65
N ILE A 49 -13.63 -6.43 4.98
CA ILE A 49 -12.54 -5.90 5.79
C ILE A 49 -11.35 -6.86 5.76
N ALA A 50 -11.60 -8.17 5.93
CA ALA A 50 -10.55 -9.17 5.88
C ALA A 50 -9.88 -9.23 4.50
N ALA A 51 -10.65 -9.17 3.41
CA ALA A 51 -10.12 -9.09 2.05
C ALA A 51 -9.28 -7.81 1.84
N TRP A 52 -9.71 -6.69 2.40
CA TRP A 52 -8.97 -5.43 2.36
C TRP A 52 -7.62 -5.53 3.09
N GLU A 53 -7.60 -6.05 4.33
CA GLU A 53 -6.38 -6.23 5.11
C GLU A 53 -5.43 -7.26 4.48
N ALA A 54 -5.99 -8.31 3.84
CA ALA A 54 -5.21 -9.30 3.09
C ALA A 54 -4.53 -8.66 1.87
N GLY A 55 -5.26 -7.85 1.08
CA GLY A 55 -4.69 -7.12 -0.05
C GLY A 55 -3.62 -6.11 0.37
N LYS A 56 -3.86 -5.39 1.48
CA LYS A 56 -2.88 -4.47 2.08
C LYS A 56 -1.61 -5.19 2.50
N SER A 57 -1.74 -6.31 3.21
CA SER A 57 -0.62 -7.15 3.65
C SER A 57 0.16 -7.69 2.45
N LYS A 58 -0.54 -8.18 1.42
CA LYS A 58 0.07 -8.68 0.19
C LYS A 58 0.86 -7.60 -0.56
N ALA A 59 0.31 -6.39 -0.70
CA ALA A 59 1.00 -5.25 -1.30
C ALA A 59 2.30 -4.91 -0.56
N ARG A 60 2.25 -4.89 0.77
CA ARG A 60 3.42 -4.68 1.62
C ARG A 60 4.47 -5.76 1.41
N THR A 61 4.10 -7.03 1.50
CA THR A 61 5.02 -8.15 1.30
C THR A 61 5.64 -8.15 -0.10
N CYS A 62 4.87 -7.86 -1.15
CA CYS A 62 5.42 -7.74 -2.51
C CYS A 62 6.48 -6.64 -2.62
N ILE A 63 6.29 -5.52 -1.92
CA ILE A 63 7.26 -4.42 -1.89
C ILE A 63 8.49 -4.81 -1.08
N GLU A 64 8.31 -5.39 0.11
CA GLU A 64 9.41 -5.85 0.99
C GLU A 64 10.28 -6.90 0.29
N LEU A 65 9.67 -7.89 -0.38
CA LEU A 65 10.39 -8.92 -1.15
C LEU A 65 11.15 -8.37 -2.37
N ALA A 66 10.75 -7.19 -2.87
CA ALA A 66 11.39 -6.56 -4.02
C ALA A 66 12.57 -5.64 -3.62
N ILE A 67 12.80 -5.46 -2.32
CA ILE A 67 13.85 -4.59 -1.77
C ILE A 67 14.99 -5.47 -1.21
N GLY A 68 16.24 -5.02 -1.35
CA GLY A 68 17.38 -5.71 -0.74
C GLY A 68 17.49 -5.47 0.77
N ASP A 69 18.16 -6.37 1.50
CA ASP A 69 18.31 -6.29 2.95
C ASP A 69 18.93 -4.96 3.45
N THR A 70 19.83 -4.36 2.68
CA THR A 70 20.50 -3.09 3.07
C THR A 70 19.52 -1.91 3.04
N GLU A 71 18.52 -1.98 2.15
CA GLU A 71 17.57 -0.90 1.96
C GLU A 71 16.29 -1.06 2.80
N MET A 72 16.13 -2.20 3.48
CA MET A 72 15.05 -2.43 4.45
C MET A 72 15.08 -1.42 5.61
N PHE A 73 16.23 -0.80 5.88
CA PHE A 73 16.35 0.27 6.86
C PHE A 73 15.53 1.52 6.50
N HIS A 74 15.37 1.85 5.20
CA HIS A 74 14.64 3.04 4.76
C HIS A 74 13.11 2.92 4.91
N ILE A 75 12.62 1.68 5.00
CA ILE A 75 11.21 1.38 5.15
C ILE A 75 10.83 1.07 6.60
N PHE A 76 11.82 1.10 7.51
CA PHE A 76 11.62 0.84 8.93
C PHE A 76 10.64 1.85 9.53
N GLY A 77 9.60 1.34 10.20
CA GLY A 77 8.51 2.16 10.76
C GLY A 77 7.52 2.72 9.74
N ALA A 78 7.48 2.20 8.50
CA ALA A 78 6.35 2.41 7.61
C ALA A 78 5.26 1.38 7.91
N GLU A 79 4.02 1.83 8.07
CA GLU A 79 2.90 0.96 8.42
C GLU A 79 2.13 0.49 7.20
N THR A 80 2.12 1.30 6.14
CA THR A 80 1.38 1.04 4.90
C THR A 80 2.29 0.87 3.69
N ALA A 81 1.83 0.07 2.72
CA ALA A 81 2.50 -0.09 1.43
C ALA A 81 2.68 1.26 0.69
N GLY A 82 1.72 2.18 0.83
CA GLY A 82 1.81 3.54 0.31
C GLY A 82 2.92 4.39 0.96
N GLU A 83 3.09 4.31 2.28
CA GLU A 83 4.21 4.98 2.96
C GLU A 83 5.55 4.40 2.56
N ILE A 84 5.65 3.08 2.42
CA ILE A 84 6.86 2.43 1.91
C ILE A 84 7.16 2.95 0.49
N TRP A 85 6.15 2.98 -0.38
CA TRP A 85 6.28 3.50 -1.74
C TRP A 85 6.72 4.96 -1.79
N ASP A 86 6.17 5.80 -0.91
CA ASP A 86 6.52 7.21 -0.80
C ASP A 86 7.97 7.40 -0.31
N ARG A 87 8.37 6.72 0.77
CA ARG A 87 9.75 6.81 1.29
C ARG A 87 10.80 6.36 0.27
N LEU A 88 10.51 5.30 -0.48
CA LEU A 88 11.38 4.82 -1.55
C LEU A 88 11.34 5.72 -2.79
N SER A 89 10.29 6.52 -2.96
CA SER A 89 10.18 7.52 -4.02
C SER A 89 10.85 8.84 -3.65
N CYS A 90 10.81 9.23 -2.37
CA CYS A 90 11.38 10.48 -1.82
C CYS A 90 12.87 10.39 -1.48
N THR A 91 13.44 9.19 -1.40
CA THR A 91 14.91 8.99 -1.27
C THR A 91 15.71 9.46 -2.50
N GLY A 92 15.05 10.02 -3.53
CA GLY A 92 15.68 10.73 -4.64
C GLY A 92 15.85 12.24 -4.46
N PHE A 93 15.37 12.85 -3.36
CA PHE A 93 15.53 14.28 -3.08
C PHE A 93 16.38 14.55 -1.83
N GLN A 94 17.54 13.88 -1.71
CA GLN A 94 18.68 14.50 -1.02
C GLN A 94 19.43 15.34 -2.06
N GLY A 95 18.86 16.51 -2.35
CA GLY A 95 19.58 17.59 -2.99
C GLY A 95 20.22 18.44 -1.90
N ILE A 96 21.56 18.46 -1.92
CA ILE A 96 22.48 19.57 -1.57
C ILE A 96 22.29 20.30 -0.24
#